data_AF-A0A7C7X4G1-F1
#
_entry.id   AF-A0A7C7X4G1-F1
#
_cell.length_a   1.000
_cell.length_b   1.000
_cell.length_c   1.000
_cell.angle_alpha   90.00
_cell.angle_beta   90.00
_cell.angle_gamma   90.00
#
_symmetry.space_group_name_H-M   'P 1'
#
loop_
_entity.id
_entity.type
_entity.pdbx_description
1 polymer ?
#
loop_
_entity_poly.entity_id
_entity_poly.type
_entity_poly.pdbx_seq_one_letter_code
_entity_poly.pdbx_strand_id
1 'polypeptide(L)' 'MIAEHNTILCETNGDSHIIDLTADVQASVAESGVNTGQAALLVHGSTAALSTLEYEPGLVNHDIRTAMERLAPHDAYYKH' A
#
# COMPACT_ATOMS: atom_id res chain seq x y z
N MET A 1 0.02 -25.59 -12.20
CA MET A 1 -0.10 -24.50 -11.22
C MET A 1 1.04 -23.56 -11.50
N ILE A 2 0.75 -22.33 -11.91
CA ILE A 2 1.75 -21.30 -12.19
C ILE A 2 1.84 -20.44 -10.93
N ALA A 3 3.05 -20.12 -10.49
CA ALA A 3 3.32 -19.18 -9.42
C ALA A 3 4.39 -18.22 -9.92
N GLU A 4 4.03 -16.94 -10.01
CA GLU A 4 4.91 -15.86 -10.42
C GLU A 4 5.18 -14.97 -9.21
N HIS A 5 6.38 -14.41 -9.13
CA HIS A 5 6.76 -13.49 -8.07
C HIS A 5 7.50 -12.28 -8.65
N ASN A 6 6.94 -11.10 -8.40
CA ASN A 6 7.48 -9.81 -8.82
C ASN A 6 7.62 -8.90 -7.60
N THR A 7 8.60 -7.99 -7.67
CA THR A 7 8.82 -6.96 -6.65
C THR A 7 8.58 -5.59 -7.26
N ILE A 8 7.74 -4.79 -6.60
CA ILE A 8 7.54 -3.37 -6.91
C ILE A 8 8.34 -2.56 -5.88
N LEU A 9 9.19 -1.66 -6.36
CA LEU A 9 9.98 -0.77 -5.52
C LEU A 9 9.27 0.58 -5.42
N CYS A 10 9.13 1.09 -4.20
CA CYS A 10 8.44 2.34 -3.92
C CYS A 10 9.30 3.23 -3.02
N GLU A 11 9.34 4.52 -3.32
CA GLU A 11 9.96 5.53 -2.47
C GLU A 11 8.87 6.39 -1.84
N THR A 12 8.93 6.59 -0.53
CA THR A 12 7.94 7.38 0.21
C THR A 12 8.59 8.64 0.78
N ASN A 13 7.79 9.69 0.94
CA ASN A 13 8.20 10.89 1.69
C ASN A 13 8.05 10.73 3.21
N GLY A 14 7.76 9.51 3.70
CA GLY A 14 7.40 9.24 5.09
C GLY A 14 6.01 9.76 5.45
N ASP A 15 5.73 9.81 6.76
CA ASP A 15 4.60 10.57 7.31
C ASP A 15 3.24 10.23 6.64
N SER A 16 2.84 8.95 6.68
CA SER A 16 1.59 8.47 6.06
C SER A 16 1.42 8.75 4.55
N HIS A 17 2.51 8.92 3.78
CA HIS A 17 2.44 9.05 2.33
C HIS A 17 1.80 7.81 1.68
N ILE A 18 0.78 8.03 0.84
CA ILE A 18 0.06 6.98 0.12
C ILE A 18 0.51 6.99 -1.34
N ILE A 19 0.83 5.81 -1.87
CA ILE A 19 1.23 5.60 -3.26
C ILE A 19 0.19 4.71 -3.92
N ASP A 20 -0.33 5.13 -5.07
CA ASP A 20 -1.18 4.27 -5.89
C ASP A 20 -0.34 3.21 -6.60
N LEU A 21 -0.56 1.94 -6.25
CA LEU A 21 0.10 0.79 -6.87
C LEU A 21 -0.77 0.13 -7.95
N THR A 22 -1.95 0.67 -8.26
CA THR A 22 -2.94 0.02 -9.12
C THR A 22 -2.36 -0.30 -10.50
N ALA A 23 -1.68 0.66 -11.13
CA ALA A 23 -1.10 0.48 -12.46
C ALA A 23 0.03 -0.55 -12.47
N ASP A 24 0.93 -0.50 -11.48
CA ASP A 24 2.06 -1.45 -11.37
C ASP A 24 1.58 -2.88 -11.13
N VAL A 25 0.56 -3.04 -10.28
CA VAL A 25 -0.05 -4.35 -9.98
C VAL A 25 -0.79 -4.88 -11.21
N GLN A 26 -1.53 -4.04 -11.93
CA GLN A 26 -2.20 -4.41 -13.18
C GLN A 26 -1.19 -4.88 -14.24
N ALA A 27 -0.07 -4.17 -14.40
CA ALA A 27 1.01 -4.56 -15.31
C ALA A 27 1.59 -5.93 -14.91
N SER A 28 1.92 -6.12 -13.62
CA SER A 28 2.45 -7.40 -13.12
C SER A 28 1.47 -8.56 -13.33
N VAL A 29 0.17 -8.34 -13.17
CA VAL A 29 -0.85 -9.39 -13.41
C VAL A 29 -0.97 -9.68 -14.90
N ALA A 30 -0.97 -8.67 -15.76
CA ALA A 30 -1.05 -8.85 -17.21
C ALA A 30 0.17 -9.63 -17.76
N GLU A 31 1.38 -9.31 -17.28
CA GLU A 31 2.62 -9.97 -17.67
C GLU A 31 2.68 -11.45 -17.23
N SER A 32 1.99 -11.82 -16.17
CA SER A 32 1.94 -13.22 -15.69
C SER A 32 1.25 -14.19 -16.65
N GLY A 33 0.41 -13.68 -17.57
CA GLY A 33 -0.42 -14.51 -18.45
C GLY A 33 -1.50 -15.33 -17.73
N VAL A 34 -1.69 -15.14 -16.41
CA VAL A 34 -2.70 -15.85 -15.62
C VAL A 34 -4.09 -15.27 -15.89
N ASN A 35 -4.96 -16.05 -16.54
CA ASN A 35 -6.34 -15.62 -16.83
C ASN A 35 -7.30 -15.79 -15.64
N THR A 36 -7.00 -16.70 -14.70
CA THR A 36 -7.84 -16.96 -13.52
C THR A 36 -6.97 -17.43 -12.37
N GLY A 37 -7.01 -16.72 -11.26
CA GLY A 37 -6.14 -16.99 -10.11
C GLY A 37 -6.32 -15.97 -8.99
N GLN A 38 -5.29 -15.83 -8.16
CA GLN A 38 -5.24 -14.87 -7.06
C GLN A 38 -3.93 -14.09 -7.14
N ALA A 39 -3.99 -12.79 -6.90
CA ALA A 39 -2.81 -11.94 -6.68
C ALA A 39 -2.71 -11.67 -5.17
N ALA A 40 -1.57 -12.00 -4.58
CA ALA A 40 -1.27 -11.74 -3.18
C ALA A 40 -0.14 -10.71 -3.09
N LEU A 41 -0.41 -9.58 -2.46
CA LEU A 41 0.57 -8.51 -2.25
C LEU A 41 1.03 -8.56 -0.80
N LEU A 42 2.34 -8.42 -0.60
CA LEU A 42 2.95 -8.31 0.72
C LEU A 42 3.84 -7.07 0.74
N VAL A 43 3.77 -6.29 1.82
CA VAL A 43 4.69 -5.19 2.07
C VAL A 43 5.85 -5.69 2.92
N HIS A 44 7.07 -5.35 2.53
CA HIS A 44 8.26 -5.66 3.31
C HIS A 44 8.45 -4.61 4.42
N GLY A 45 8.36 -5.04 5.68
CA GLY A 45 8.57 -4.18 6.86
C GLY A 45 7.32 -4.05 7.74
N SER A 46 7.48 -3.49 8.94
CA SER A 46 6.42 -3.37 9.95
C SER A 46 5.77 -1.99 10.02
N THR A 47 6.28 -1.01 9.29
CA THR A 47 5.88 0.41 9.36
C THR A 47 5.15 0.90 8.11
N ALA A 48 4.68 -0.03 7.28
CA ALA A 48 3.90 0.24 6.09
C ALA A 48 2.74 -0.77 6.00
N ALA A 49 1.70 -0.42 5.25
CA ALA A 49 0.52 -1.25 5.06
C ALA A 49 0.07 -1.22 3.60
N LEU A 50 -0.60 -2.29 3.19
CA LEU A 50 -1.32 -2.36 1.93
C LEU A 50 -2.82 -2.23 2.21
N SER A 51 -3.50 -1.44 1.41
CA SER A 51 -4.95 -1.28 1.48
C SER A 51 -5.51 -1.00 0.09
N THR A 52 -6.83 -1.10 -0.02
CA THR A 52 -7.59 -0.67 -1.19
C THR A 52 -8.52 0.46 -0.75
N LEU A 53 -8.50 1.57 -1.48
CA LEU A 53 -9.38 2.72 -1.24
C LEU A 53 -9.60 3.48 -2.55
N GLU A 54 -10.56 4.41 -2.56
CA GLU A 54 -10.69 5.36 -3.66
C GLU A 54 -9.50 6.32 -3.65
N TYR A 55 -8.81 6.50 -4.79
CA TYR A 55 -7.70 7.43 -4.91
C TYR A 55 -8.19 8.87 -5.12
N GLU A 56 -8.96 9.37 -4.15
CA GLU A 56 -9.48 10.74 -4.14
C GLU A 56 -8.49 11.68 -3.41
N PRO A 57 -8.11 12.83 -4.00
CA PRO A 57 -7.12 13.74 -3.41
C PRO A 57 -7.36 14.15 -1.95
N GLY A 58 -8.60 14.40 -1.54
CA GLY A 58 -8.96 14.68 -0.16
C GLY A 58 -8.65 13.49 0.77
N LEU A 59 -9.08 12.30 0.39
CA LEU A 59 -8.85 11.08 1.15
C LEU A 59 -7.36 10.76 1.30
N VAL A 60 -6.60 10.77 0.20
CA VAL A 60 -5.20 10.33 0.20
C VAL A 60 -4.24 11.36 0.80
N ASN A 61 -4.53 12.66 0.62
CA ASN A 61 -3.63 13.71 1.12
C ASN A 61 -3.97 14.15 2.55
N HIS A 62 -5.20 13.93 3.03
CA HIS A 62 -5.67 14.49 4.30
C HIS A 62 -6.37 13.48 5.23
N ASP A 63 -7.40 12.79 4.77
CA ASP A 63 -8.32 12.10 5.69
C ASP A 63 -7.68 10.85 6.33
N ILE A 64 -6.95 10.04 5.56
CA ILE A 64 -6.29 8.84 6.11
C ILE A 64 -5.27 9.23 7.18
N ARG A 65 -4.40 10.20 6.89
CA ARG A 65 -3.46 10.77 7.85
C ARG A 65 -4.17 11.22 9.12
N THR A 66 -5.23 12.01 8.97
CA THR A 66 -5.99 12.54 10.12
C THR A 66 -6.62 11.42 10.94
N ALA A 67 -7.11 10.36 10.30
CA ALA A 67 -7.65 9.19 10.99
C ALA A 67 -6.57 8.42 11.75
N MET A 68 -5.38 8.23 11.15
CA MET A 68 -4.25 7.56 11.80
C MET A 68 -3.76 8.35 13.00
N GLU A 69 -3.61 9.67 12.91
CA GLU A 69 -3.20 10.52 14.04
C GLU A 69 -4.21 10.50 15.20
N ARG A 70 -5.49 10.24 14.93
CA ARG A 70 -6.50 10.03 15.99
C ARG A 70 -6.40 8.64 16.62
N LEU A 71 -6.06 7.63 15.84
CA LEU A 71 -6.02 6.22 16.28
C LEU A 71 -4.71 5.88 17.01
N ALA A 72 -3.59 6.32 16.46
CA ALA A 72 -2.23 6.09 16.93
C ALA A 72 -1.42 7.38 16.70
N PRO A 73 -1.56 8.39 17.58
CA PRO A 73 -0.89 9.68 17.40
C PRO A 73 0.63 9.51 17.38
N HIS A 74 1.33 10.21 16.49
CA HIS A 74 2.79 10.08 16.37
C HIS A 74 3.54 10.55 17.64
N ASP A 75 3.08 11.63 18.26
CA ASP A 75 3.68 12.23 19.47
C ASP A 75 3.19 11.60 20.79
N ALA A 76 2.40 10.53 20.72
CA ALA A 76 1.97 9.84 21.92
C ALA A 76 3.15 9.12 22.60
N TYR A 77 3.05 8.94 23.91
CA TYR A 77 4.04 8.15 24.64
C TYR A 77 3.87 6.66 24.31
N TYR A 78 4.83 6.10 23.57
CA TYR A 78 4.99 4.67 23.35
C TYR A 78 6.19 4.14 24.15
N LYS A 79 6.09 2.89 24.63
CA LYS A 79 7.22 2.20 25.27
C LYS A 79 8.18 1.54 24.27
N HIS A 80 7.80 1.51 22.99
CA HIS A 80 8.51 0.84 21.92
C HIS A 80 9.81 1.56 21.57
#